data_AF-I4WBB9-F1
#
_entry.id   AF-I4WBB9-F1
#
_cell.length_a   1.000
_cell.length_b   1.000
_cell.length_c   1.000
_cell.angle_alpha   90.00
_cell.angle_beta   90.00
_cell.angle_gamma   90.00
#
_symmetry.space_group_name_H-M   'P 1'
#
loop_
_entity.id
_entity.type
_entity.pdbx_description
1 polymer ?
#
loop_
_entity_poly.entity_id
_entity_poly.type
_entity_poly.pdbx_seq_one_letter_code
_entity_poly.pdbx_strand_id
1 'polypeptide(L)'
;MTELVQWVIASRDNGGMPYLIIDKTDAAVFAFDAAGHLRAAAPVLLGLARGDRSVAGVGDERMATIRPQDRITPAGRFVSSLAHDPHGKEILWVDYKDAIALHAVVKGTPQEHRAQRLQSPTSADNRISYGCINVPLKFYQRFVSPAFTHTSGIVYILPETSSGRRLFWSDKVGHGASLSISAQP
;
A
#
# COMPACT_ATOMS: atom_id res chain seq x y z
N MET A 1 6.01 -4.21 11.30
CA MET A 1 5.87 -2.74 11.10
C MET A 1 7.12 -1.97 11.53
N THR A 2 7.52 -2.03 12.80
CA THR A 2 8.65 -1.23 13.35
C THR A 2 9.97 -1.38 12.60
N GLU A 3 10.36 -2.62 12.25
CA GLU A 3 11.59 -2.87 11.49
C GLU A 3 11.60 -2.19 10.11
N LEU A 4 10.46 -2.16 9.42
CA LEU A 4 10.36 -1.51 8.11
C LEU A 4 10.50 0.01 8.26
N VAL A 5 9.81 0.62 9.22
CA VAL A 5 9.91 2.07 9.48
C VAL A 5 11.35 2.45 9.79
N GLN A 6 12.03 1.69 10.66
CA GLN A 6 13.44 1.91 10.98
C GLN A 6 14.33 1.79 9.73
N TRP A 7 14.08 0.79 8.88
CA TRP A 7 14.81 0.63 7.63
C TRP A 7 14.56 1.78 6.65
N VAL A 8 13.31 2.22 6.46
CA VAL A 8 12.97 3.33 5.55
C VAL A 8 13.75 4.58 5.95
N ILE A 9 13.82 4.87 7.25
CA ILE A 9 14.55 6.05 7.76
C ILE A 9 16.07 5.88 7.68
N ALA A 10 16.61 4.73 8.09
CA ALA A 10 18.05 4.48 8.06
C ALA A 10 18.60 4.48 6.61
N SER A 11 17.85 3.93 5.66
CA SER A 11 18.22 3.86 4.25
C SER A 11 17.84 5.11 3.43
N ARG A 12 16.96 5.97 3.98
CA ARG A 12 16.29 7.07 3.26
C ARG A 12 15.57 6.61 1.99
N ASP A 13 15.04 5.39 1.99
CA ASP A 13 14.36 4.82 0.82
C ASP A 13 13.13 5.62 0.39
N ASN A 14 12.47 6.33 1.32
CA ASN A 14 11.38 7.25 0.99
C ASN A 14 11.84 8.51 0.25
N GLY A 15 13.14 8.74 0.09
CA GLY A 15 13.68 9.92 -0.60
C GLY A 15 13.34 11.25 0.09
N GLY A 16 13.05 11.24 1.39
CA GLY A 16 12.56 12.43 2.11
C GLY A 16 11.11 12.80 1.80
N MET A 17 10.35 11.92 1.16
CA MET A 17 8.92 12.11 0.90
C MET A 17 8.04 11.50 2.00
N PRO A 18 6.80 11.99 2.20
CA PRO A 18 5.83 11.29 3.03
C PRO A 18 5.55 9.90 2.46
N TYR A 19 5.11 8.99 3.32
CA TYR A 19 4.85 7.63 2.88
C TYR A 19 3.71 6.95 3.65
N LEU A 20 3.12 5.96 3.01
CA LEU A 20 2.13 5.06 3.59
C LEU A 20 2.71 3.66 3.70
N ILE A 21 2.33 2.93 4.75
CA ILE A 21 2.51 1.49 4.83
C ILE A 21 1.14 0.83 4.89
N ILE A 22 0.87 -0.11 3.98
CA ILE A 22 -0.32 -0.93 3.93
C ILE A 22 0.02 -2.32 4.45
N ASP A 23 -0.54 -2.68 5.61
CA ASP A 23 -0.50 -4.03 6.14
C ASP A 23 -1.70 -4.81 5.61
N LYS A 24 -1.44 -5.76 4.70
CA LYS A 24 -2.51 -6.59 4.13
C LYS A 24 -3.05 -7.58 5.14
N THR A 25 -2.22 -8.11 6.03
CA THR A 25 -2.62 -9.14 7.00
C THR A 25 -3.64 -8.57 7.98
N ASP A 26 -3.38 -7.37 8.47
CA ASP A 26 -4.25 -6.68 9.44
C ASP A 26 -5.27 -5.74 8.78
N ALA A 27 -5.25 -5.63 7.44
CA ALA A 27 -6.07 -4.71 6.66
C ALA A 27 -6.02 -3.27 7.22
N ALA A 28 -4.80 -2.76 7.40
CA ALA A 28 -4.54 -1.44 7.98
C ALA A 28 -3.62 -0.59 7.10
N VAL A 29 -3.79 0.72 7.17
CA VAL A 29 -2.87 1.73 6.61
C VAL A 29 -2.30 2.58 7.73
N PHE A 30 -1.03 2.92 7.61
CA PHE A 30 -0.29 3.81 8.49
C PHE A 30 0.31 4.94 7.65
N ALA A 31 0.00 6.18 7.99
CA ALA A 31 0.53 7.37 7.32
C ALA A 31 1.70 7.95 8.12
N PHE A 32 2.82 8.18 7.44
CA PHE A 32 4.04 8.73 8.02
C PHE A 32 4.44 10.02 7.32
N ASP A 33 5.02 10.95 8.06
CA ASP A 33 5.73 12.07 7.45
C ASP A 33 7.12 11.64 6.95
N ALA A 34 7.81 12.57 6.27
CA ALA A 34 9.13 12.32 5.68
C ALA A 34 10.20 11.86 6.69
N ALA A 35 10.06 12.25 7.96
CA ALA A 35 10.97 11.88 9.04
C ALA A 35 10.62 10.52 9.69
N GLY A 36 9.49 9.91 9.30
CA GLY A 36 9.04 8.63 9.81
C GLY A 36 8.21 8.72 11.08
N HIS A 37 7.68 9.90 11.42
CA HIS A 37 6.71 9.99 12.50
C HIS A 37 5.34 9.49 12.02
N LEU A 38 4.75 8.58 12.78
CA LEU A 38 3.39 8.12 12.54
C LEU A 38 2.42 9.29 12.76
N ARG A 39 1.65 9.61 11.72
CA ARG A 39 0.65 10.69 11.72
C ARG A 39 -0.76 10.18 11.97
N ALA A 40 -1.08 9.00 11.43
CA ALA A 40 -2.38 8.37 11.58
C ALA A 40 -2.35 6.89 11.20
N ALA A 41 -3.35 6.15 11.67
CA ALA A 41 -3.65 4.80 11.21
C ALA A 41 -5.16 4.66 10.92
N ALA A 42 -5.52 3.77 10.00
CA ALA A 42 -6.92 3.46 9.70
C ALA A 42 -7.08 2.03 9.15
N PRO A 43 -8.26 1.41 9.31
CA PRO A 43 -8.60 0.20 8.57
C PRO A 43 -8.70 0.51 7.07
N VAL A 44 -8.43 -0.49 6.23
CA VAL A 44 -8.58 -0.40 4.77
C VAL A 44 -9.39 -1.54 4.23
N LEU A 45 -10.03 -1.35 3.08
CA LEU A 45 -10.51 -2.46 2.25
C LEU A 45 -9.48 -2.74 1.16
N LEU A 46 -9.26 -4.03 0.89
CA LEU A 46 -8.27 -4.54 -0.04
C LEU A 46 -8.92 -5.41 -1.11
N GLY A 47 -8.11 -5.83 -2.08
CA GLY A 47 -8.48 -6.82 -3.08
C GLY A 47 -9.12 -8.05 -2.44
N LEU A 48 -10.16 -8.57 -3.10
CA LEU A 48 -10.93 -9.73 -2.64
C LEU A 48 -10.02 -10.95 -2.41
N ALA A 49 -9.06 -11.19 -3.30
CA ALA A 49 -8.14 -12.30 -3.19
C ALA A 49 -6.91 -11.94 -2.35
N ARG A 50 -6.43 -12.93 -1.60
CA ARG A 50 -5.11 -12.87 -0.95
C ARG A 50 -4.03 -13.20 -1.97
N GLY A 51 -2.94 -12.46 -1.95
CA GLY A 51 -1.81 -12.70 -2.84
C GLY A 51 -0.91 -11.47 -2.92
N ASP A 52 0.32 -11.65 -3.42
CA ASP A 52 1.32 -10.58 -3.47
C ASP A 52 1.59 -10.03 -4.87
N ARG A 53 1.08 -10.68 -5.91
CA ARG A 53 1.31 -10.31 -7.29
C ARG A 53 -0.01 -10.28 -8.05
N SER A 54 -0.19 -9.22 -8.82
CA SER A 54 -1.28 -9.14 -9.80
C SER A 54 -1.03 -10.10 -10.96
N VAL A 55 -2.11 -10.50 -11.63
CA VAL A 55 -2.03 -11.23 -12.90
C VAL A 55 -1.58 -10.26 -14.01
N ALA A 56 -0.74 -10.75 -14.92
CA ALA A 56 -0.26 -9.93 -16.04
C ALA A 56 -1.43 -9.42 -16.88
N GLY A 57 -1.45 -8.11 -17.13
CA GLY A 57 -2.48 -7.45 -17.94
C GLY A 57 -3.77 -7.12 -17.20
N VAL A 58 -3.88 -7.39 -15.89
CA VAL A 58 -5.13 -7.13 -15.13
C VAL A 58 -5.54 -5.65 -15.16
N GLY A 59 -4.58 -4.73 -15.25
CA GLY A 59 -4.85 -3.29 -15.35
C GLY A 59 -5.54 -2.88 -16.65
N ASP A 60 -5.41 -3.69 -17.71
CA ASP A 60 -6.05 -3.46 -19.02
C ASP A 60 -7.41 -4.18 -19.14
N GLU A 61 -7.74 -5.05 -18.18
CA GLU A 61 -9.00 -5.78 -18.17
C GLU A 61 -10.19 -4.91 -17.77
N ARG A 62 -11.36 -5.22 -18.30
CA ARG A 62 -12.60 -4.60 -17.84
C ARG A 62 -12.90 -5.09 -16.43
N MET A 63 -13.25 -4.20 -15.51
CA MET A 63 -13.54 -4.59 -14.11
C MET A 63 -14.51 -5.78 -14.00
N ALA A 64 -15.55 -5.84 -14.84
CA ALA A 64 -16.53 -6.94 -14.83
C ALA A 64 -15.95 -8.32 -15.22
N THR A 65 -14.81 -8.38 -15.89
CA THR A 65 -14.16 -9.63 -16.34
C THR A 65 -13.08 -10.11 -15.37
N ILE A 66 -12.60 -9.24 -14.48
CA ILE A 66 -11.59 -9.60 -13.48
C ILE A 66 -12.18 -10.64 -12.51
N ARG A 67 -11.64 -11.85 -12.58
CA ARG A 67 -12.11 -13.00 -11.81
C ARG A 67 -11.82 -12.78 -10.32
N PRO A 68 -12.66 -13.29 -9.40
CA PRO A 68 -12.48 -13.10 -7.95
C PRO A 68 -11.06 -13.37 -7.44
N GLN A 69 -10.39 -14.41 -7.93
CA GLN A 69 -9.03 -14.79 -7.54
C GLN A 69 -7.94 -13.84 -8.05
N ASP A 70 -8.22 -13.04 -9.07
CA ASP A 70 -7.25 -12.11 -9.67
C ASP A 70 -7.36 -10.70 -9.04
N ARG A 71 -8.36 -10.47 -8.19
CA ARG A 71 -8.62 -9.19 -7.49
C ARG A 71 -7.67 -9.02 -6.31
N ILE A 72 -6.40 -8.78 -6.59
CA ILE A 72 -5.31 -8.74 -5.61
C ILE A 72 -4.87 -7.29 -5.41
N THR A 73 -4.57 -6.91 -4.16
CA THR A 73 -3.73 -5.72 -3.89
C THR A 73 -2.26 -6.17 -3.90
N PRO A 74 -1.46 -5.80 -4.91
CA PRO A 74 -0.09 -6.30 -5.04
C PRO A 74 0.81 -5.79 -3.92
N ALA A 75 1.78 -6.60 -3.50
CA ALA A 75 2.82 -6.17 -2.58
C ALA A 75 3.93 -5.44 -3.34
N GLY A 76 4.56 -4.43 -2.73
CA GLY A 76 5.64 -3.70 -3.39
C GLY A 76 5.89 -2.30 -2.82
N ARG A 77 6.80 -1.59 -3.48
CA ARG A 77 7.14 -0.20 -3.22
C ARG A 77 6.71 0.62 -4.43
N PHE A 78 5.87 1.61 -4.21
CA PHE A 78 5.27 2.39 -5.27
C PHE A 78 5.54 3.87 -5.07
N VAL A 79 5.98 4.56 -6.12
CA VAL A 79 5.96 6.03 -6.14
C VAL A 79 4.53 6.44 -6.46
N SER A 80 3.96 7.30 -5.63
CA SER A 80 2.54 7.62 -5.65
C SER A 80 2.32 9.12 -5.63
N SER A 81 1.32 9.58 -6.37
CA SER A 81 0.94 10.99 -6.47
C SER A 81 -0.56 11.14 -6.61
N LEU A 82 -1.10 12.28 -6.19
CA LEU A 82 -2.51 12.59 -6.37
C LEU A 82 -2.84 12.72 -7.86
N ALA A 83 -4.01 12.22 -8.22
CA ALA A 83 -4.60 12.31 -9.55
C ALA A 83 -6.12 12.40 -9.41
N HIS A 84 -6.82 12.53 -10.53
CA HIS A 84 -8.27 12.43 -10.59
C HIS A 84 -8.68 11.22 -11.40
N ASP A 85 -9.70 10.49 -10.93
CA ASP A 85 -10.33 9.43 -11.70
C ASP A 85 -11.13 10.02 -12.89
N PRO A 86 -11.64 9.19 -13.82
CA PRO A 86 -12.46 9.67 -14.95
C PRO A 86 -13.75 10.40 -14.55
N HIS A 87 -14.17 10.32 -13.28
CA HIS A 87 -15.32 11.03 -12.73
C HIS A 87 -14.93 12.31 -11.98
N GLY A 88 -13.65 12.72 -12.03
CA GLY A 88 -13.14 13.92 -11.40
C GLY A 88 -12.94 13.80 -9.89
N LYS A 89 -12.94 12.58 -9.33
CA LYS A 89 -12.69 12.36 -7.90
C LYS A 89 -11.19 12.20 -7.66
N GLU A 90 -10.66 12.92 -6.67
CA GLU A 90 -9.26 12.77 -6.27
C GLU A 90 -8.98 11.35 -5.75
N ILE A 91 -7.88 10.78 -6.22
CA ILE A 91 -7.33 9.49 -5.83
C ILE A 91 -5.82 9.61 -5.65
N LEU A 92 -5.23 8.74 -4.84
CA LEU A 92 -3.79 8.54 -4.81
C LEU A 92 -3.46 7.38 -5.74
N TRP A 93 -2.74 7.67 -6.82
CA TRP A 93 -2.36 6.62 -7.76
C TRP A 93 -1.17 5.82 -7.21
N VAL A 94 -1.27 4.48 -7.22
CA VAL A 94 -0.29 3.59 -6.56
C VAL A 94 0.46 2.78 -7.60
N ASP A 95 -0.22 1.97 -8.40
CA ASP A 95 0.40 1.19 -9.47
C ASP A 95 -0.30 1.48 -10.81
N TYR A 96 0.40 2.15 -11.72
CA TYR A 96 -0.10 2.40 -13.06
C TYR A 96 -0.30 1.12 -13.87
N LYS A 97 0.62 0.15 -13.73
CA LYS A 97 0.61 -1.06 -14.55
C LYS A 97 -0.59 -1.93 -14.23
N ASP A 98 -0.88 -2.08 -12.94
CA ASP A 98 -1.96 -2.95 -12.46
C ASP A 98 -3.26 -2.17 -12.15
N ALA A 99 -3.31 -0.88 -12.54
CA ALA A 99 -4.43 0.04 -12.30
C ALA A 99 -4.87 0.11 -10.82
N ILE A 100 -3.90 0.16 -9.90
CA ILE A 100 -4.15 0.21 -8.46
C ILE A 100 -4.10 1.65 -7.95
N ALA A 101 -5.14 2.05 -7.25
CA ALA A 101 -5.21 3.32 -6.56
C ALA A 101 -5.62 3.16 -5.09
N LEU A 102 -5.26 4.15 -4.28
CA LEU A 102 -5.86 4.36 -2.97
C LEU A 102 -6.88 5.49 -3.07
N HIS A 103 -8.09 5.26 -2.58
CA HIS A 103 -9.13 6.28 -2.62
C HIS A 103 -10.07 6.19 -1.41
N ALA A 104 -10.72 7.30 -1.09
CA ALA A 104 -11.76 7.31 -0.06
C ALA A 104 -12.89 6.33 -0.44
N VAL A 105 -13.33 5.53 0.53
CA VAL A 105 -14.47 4.62 0.38
C VAL A 105 -15.71 5.40 -0.08
N VAL A 106 -16.42 4.83 -1.04
CA VAL A 106 -17.74 5.29 -1.48
C VAL A 106 -18.80 4.31 -0.97
N LYS A 107 -20.06 4.74 -0.90
CA LYS A 107 -21.16 3.88 -0.40
C LYS A 107 -21.25 2.53 -1.12
N GLY A 108 -20.81 2.43 -2.38
CA GLY A 108 -20.89 1.21 -3.17
C GLY A 108 -22.34 0.78 -3.40
N THR A 109 -22.58 -0.51 -3.59
CA THR A 109 -23.94 -1.07 -3.47
C THR A 109 -24.22 -1.46 -2.00
N PRO A 110 -25.49 -1.41 -1.54
CA PRO A 110 -25.82 -1.80 -0.16
C PRO A 110 -25.29 -3.18 0.25
N GLN A 111 -25.27 -4.14 -0.70
CA GLN A 111 -24.82 -5.52 -0.50
C GLN A 111 -23.30 -5.63 -0.24
N GLU A 112 -22.52 -4.63 -0.65
CA GLU A 112 -21.08 -4.61 -0.40
C GLU A 112 -20.73 -4.19 1.03
N HIS A 113 -21.68 -3.66 1.81
CA HIS A 113 -21.51 -3.26 3.23
C HIS A 113 -20.14 -2.63 3.56
N ARG A 114 -19.61 -1.77 2.68
CA ARG A 114 -18.20 -1.33 2.74
C ARG A 114 -17.88 -0.57 4.03
N ALA A 115 -18.82 0.24 4.50
CA ALA A 115 -18.67 0.99 5.74
C ALA A 115 -18.62 0.05 6.96
N GLN A 116 -19.46 -0.99 6.98
CA GLN A 116 -19.47 -1.99 8.04
C GLN A 116 -18.19 -2.83 8.03
N ARG A 117 -17.70 -3.22 6.85
CA ARG A 117 -16.44 -3.96 6.70
C ARG A 117 -15.25 -3.19 7.26
N LEU A 118 -15.17 -1.88 7.03
CA LEU A 118 -14.14 -1.02 7.65
C LEU A 118 -14.23 -0.96 9.18
N GLN A 119 -15.38 -1.32 9.77
CA GLN A 119 -15.60 -1.38 11.21
C GLN A 119 -15.54 -2.81 11.76
N SER A 120 -15.30 -3.81 10.90
CA SER A 120 -15.27 -5.20 11.33
C SER A 120 -14.06 -5.46 12.24
N PRO A 121 -14.20 -6.31 13.28
CA PRO A 121 -13.06 -6.76 14.07
C PRO A 121 -12.09 -7.66 13.28
N THR A 122 -12.50 -8.27 12.16
CA THR A 122 -11.64 -9.20 11.42
C THR A 122 -11.18 -8.62 10.09
N SER A 123 -9.88 -8.70 9.81
CA SER A 123 -9.29 -8.25 8.54
C SER A 123 -9.74 -9.07 7.33
N ALA A 124 -10.33 -10.25 7.56
CA ALA A 124 -10.93 -11.07 6.52
C ALA A 124 -12.15 -10.39 5.88
N ASP A 125 -12.93 -9.64 6.66
CA ASP A 125 -14.13 -8.95 6.16
C ASP A 125 -13.78 -7.75 5.26
N ASN A 126 -12.53 -7.29 5.33
CA ASN A 126 -12.03 -6.14 4.58
C ASN A 126 -11.62 -6.48 3.13
N ARG A 127 -11.86 -7.72 2.69
CA ARG A 127 -11.53 -8.22 1.34
C ARG A 127 -12.74 -8.12 0.42
N ILE A 128 -12.75 -7.11 -0.46
CA ILE A 128 -13.93 -6.84 -1.30
C ILE A 128 -13.60 -6.11 -2.62
N SER A 129 -12.47 -5.41 -2.71
CA SER A 129 -12.16 -4.58 -3.88
C SER A 129 -11.64 -5.40 -5.06
N TYR A 130 -11.46 -4.74 -6.19
CA TYR A 130 -10.79 -5.30 -7.37
C TYR A 130 -9.26 -5.24 -7.30
N GLY A 131 -8.70 -4.67 -6.22
CA GLY A 131 -7.27 -4.47 -6.03
C GLY A 131 -6.97 -3.12 -5.38
N CYS A 132 -7.75 -2.08 -5.70
CA CYS A 132 -7.63 -0.75 -5.09
C CYS A 132 -7.78 -0.79 -3.56
N ILE A 133 -7.09 0.13 -2.91
CA ILE A 133 -7.11 0.29 -1.45
C ILE A 133 -8.18 1.32 -1.11
N ASN A 134 -9.17 0.96 -0.29
CA ASN A 134 -10.22 1.91 0.11
C ASN A 134 -10.05 2.27 1.58
N VAL A 135 -10.02 3.57 1.87
CA VAL A 135 -9.81 4.09 3.23
C VAL A 135 -11.01 4.92 3.69
N PRO A 136 -11.22 5.12 5.00
CA PRO A 136 -12.23 6.04 5.50
C PRO A 136 -12.05 7.46 4.94
N LEU A 137 -13.15 8.11 4.56
CA LEU A 137 -13.13 9.46 3.98
C LEU A 137 -12.35 10.46 4.83
N LYS A 138 -12.55 10.43 6.16
CA LYS A 138 -11.85 11.32 7.09
C LYS A 138 -10.35 11.07 7.13
N PHE A 139 -9.90 9.82 7.00
CA PHE A 139 -8.47 9.50 6.94
C PHE A 139 -7.86 10.05 5.66
N TYR A 140 -8.53 9.84 4.53
CA TYR A 140 -8.08 10.35 3.23
C TYR A 140 -7.93 11.88 3.25
N GLN A 141 -8.99 12.61 3.63
CA GLN A 141 -9.01 14.08 3.59
C GLN A 141 -8.06 14.73 4.61
N ARG A 142 -7.80 14.08 5.75
CA ARG A 142 -6.95 14.67 6.81
C ARG A 142 -5.48 14.31 6.70
N PHE A 143 -5.15 13.15 6.14
CA PHE A 143 -3.79 12.61 6.19
C PHE A 143 -3.23 12.26 4.82
N VAL A 144 -4.03 11.73 3.90
CA VAL A 144 -3.53 11.33 2.57
C VAL A 144 -3.45 12.53 1.64
N SER A 145 -4.59 13.15 1.33
CA SER A 145 -4.63 14.28 0.39
C SER A 145 -3.67 15.41 0.79
N PRO A 146 -3.65 15.90 2.05
CA PRO A 146 -2.71 16.95 2.42
C PRO A 146 -1.24 16.54 2.35
N ALA A 147 -0.89 15.29 2.68
CA ALA A 147 0.50 14.83 2.65
C ALA A 147 1.05 14.72 1.23
N PHE A 148 0.20 14.36 0.26
CA PHE A 148 0.60 14.18 -1.14
C PHE A 148 0.27 15.39 -2.03
N THR A 149 -0.26 16.47 -1.46
CA THR A 149 -0.54 17.70 -2.21
C THR A 149 0.78 18.36 -2.62
N HIS A 150 0.90 18.71 -3.91
CA HIS A 150 2.10 19.31 -4.52
C HIS A 150 3.39 18.49 -4.37
N THR A 151 3.28 17.19 -4.09
CA THR A 151 4.44 16.30 -3.96
C THR A 151 4.08 14.88 -4.40
N SER A 152 5.10 14.04 -4.57
CA SER A 152 4.94 12.59 -4.55
C SER A 152 5.21 12.04 -3.15
N GLY A 153 4.85 10.78 -2.94
CA GLY A 153 5.22 10.01 -1.77
C GLY A 153 5.41 8.54 -2.12
N ILE A 154 5.76 7.73 -1.12
CA ILE A 154 5.93 6.29 -1.31
C ILE A 154 4.78 5.53 -0.66
N VAL A 155 4.24 4.53 -1.34
CA VAL A 155 3.33 3.55 -0.75
C VAL A 155 4.04 2.21 -0.69
N TYR A 156 4.27 1.72 0.53
CA TYR A 156 4.77 0.37 0.77
C TYR A 156 3.59 -0.55 1.07
N ILE A 157 3.40 -1.58 0.25
CA ILE A 157 2.37 -2.61 0.49
C ILE A 157 3.05 -3.89 0.94
N LEU A 158 2.83 -4.28 2.19
CA LEU A 158 3.46 -5.45 2.80
C LEU A 158 2.87 -6.73 2.22
N PRO A 159 3.70 -7.75 1.90
CA PRO A 159 3.18 -9.02 1.43
C PRO A 159 2.47 -9.80 2.54
N GLU A 160 1.57 -10.69 2.12
CA GLU A 160 0.79 -11.56 3.01
C GLU A 160 0.94 -13.06 2.71
N THR A 161 1.59 -13.42 1.59
CA THR A 161 1.87 -14.83 1.23
C THR A 161 3.37 -15.13 1.17
N SER A 162 4.17 -14.13 0.85
CA SER A 162 5.63 -14.18 0.85
C SER A 162 6.16 -13.62 2.17
N SER A 163 7.27 -14.16 2.67
CA SER A 163 7.93 -13.60 3.85
C SER A 163 8.32 -12.13 3.59
N GLY A 164 7.74 -11.18 4.34
CA GLY A 164 7.89 -9.72 4.17
C GLY A 164 9.31 -9.20 3.99
N ARG A 165 10.28 -9.87 4.62
CA ARG A 165 11.69 -9.52 4.51
C ARG A 165 12.22 -9.61 3.08
N ARG A 166 11.79 -10.58 2.26
CA ARG A 166 12.41 -10.83 0.95
C ARG A 166 12.09 -9.79 -0.12
N LEU A 167 11.02 -9.00 0.01
CA LEU A 167 10.61 -8.04 -1.03
C LEU A 167 11.24 -6.65 -0.87
N PHE A 168 11.59 -6.23 0.35
CA PHE A 168 12.13 -4.90 0.61
C PHE A 168 13.60 -4.90 1.04
N TRP A 169 14.08 -6.01 1.61
CA TRP A 169 15.47 -6.14 2.09
C TRP A 169 16.43 -6.68 1.03
N SER A 170 15.93 -7.39 0.00
CA SER A 170 16.78 -8.18 -0.90
C SER A 170 17.50 -7.41 -2.00
N ASP A 171 17.21 -6.12 -2.20
CA ASP A 171 17.88 -5.34 -3.26
C ASP A 171 19.14 -4.59 -2.80
N LYS A 172 19.65 -4.84 -1.58
CA LYS A 172 20.92 -4.25 -1.10
C LYS A 172 21.93 -5.20 -0.46
N VAL A 173 21.83 -6.52 -0.66
CA VAL A 173 22.89 -7.45 -0.23
C VAL A 173 23.39 -8.29 -1.41
N GLY A 174 24.46 -7.79 -2.04
CA GLY A 174 25.23 -8.45 -3.11
C GLY A 174 25.59 -7.44 -4.19
N HIS A 175 26.71 -6.71 -4.13
CA HIS A 175 28.07 -7.24 -4.17
C HIS A 175 29.05 -6.39 -3.33
N GLY A 176 29.94 -7.08 -2.58
CA GLY A 176 31.28 -6.58 -2.30
C GLY A 176 31.48 -5.69 -1.08
N ALA A 177 31.41 -6.27 0.12
CA ALA A 177 32.30 -5.88 1.22
C ALA A 177 32.38 -7.04 2.22
N SER A 178 33.26 -8.01 1.92
CA SER A 178 33.78 -8.92 2.92
C SER A 178 34.52 -8.10 3.98
N LEU A 179 33.95 -8.00 5.18
CA LEU A 179 34.68 -7.55 6.35
C LEU A 179 35.70 -8.64 6.71
N SER A 180 36.92 -8.47 6.19
CA SER A 180 38.08 -9.19 6.70
C SER A 180 38.40 -8.61 8.08
N ILE A 181 38.07 -9.37 9.12
CA ILE A 181 38.67 -9.22 10.44
C ILE A 181 40.09 -9.75 10.32
N SER A 182 41.06 -8.84 10.26
CA SER A 182 42.48 -9.16 10.43
C SER A 182 42.90 -8.65 11.79
N ALA A 183 43.12 -9.57 12.71
CA ALA A 183 43.77 -9.28 13.99
C ALA A 183 45.21 -8.84 13.73
N GLN A 184 45.63 -7.79 14.45
CA GLN A 184 47.02 -7.39 14.63
C GLN A 184 47.85 -8.54 15.25
N PRO A 185 49.17 -8.48 15.10
CA PRO A 185 49.98 -7.92 16.20
C PRO A 185 50.57 -6.54 15.90
#